data_AF-A6UTR8-F1
#
_entry.id   AF-A6UTR8-F1
#
_cell.length_a   1.000
_cell.length_b   1.000
_cell.length_c   1.000
_cell.angle_alpha   90.00
_cell.angle_beta   90.00
_cell.angle_gamma   90.00
#
_symmetry.space_group_name_H-M   'P 1'
#
loop_
_entity.id
_entity.type
_entity.pdbx_description
1 polymer ?
#
loop_
_entity_poly.entity_id
_entity_poly.type
_entity_poly.pdbx_seq_one_letter_code
_entity_poly.pdbx_strand_id
1 'polypeptide(L)'
;MSVVTIKKEIDEIKKKLIEKDANSLMVIGCGKCAKSSKTGGPEEVIDIKEILSKNGFKIFKNENLPEVLDEGLCRYSDVQKLSEDIIDGSFDSILVLACGAGLKAISDNFNDKTIISGVNTIGIGIKENLVCLACGDCSFDNGICNRLSIIEEINNHLKKSYN
;
A
#
# COMPACT_ATOMS: atom_id res chain seq x y z
N MET A 1 6.80 -5.25 -12.19
CA MET A 1 5.38 -4.88 -12.41
C MET A 1 5.16 -3.50 -11.84
N SER A 2 4.37 -2.64 -12.49
CA SER A 2 4.02 -1.31 -11.97
C SER A 2 2.56 -1.30 -11.55
N VAL A 3 2.30 -1.21 -10.25
CA VAL A 3 0.96 -1.18 -9.64
C VAL A 3 0.65 0.23 -9.17
N VAL A 4 -0.54 0.72 -9.50
CA VAL A 4 -1.05 2.00 -9.02
C VAL A 4 -1.69 1.80 -7.66
N THR A 5 -1.29 2.62 -6.72
CA THR A 5 -1.85 2.69 -5.37
C THR A 5 -2.30 4.10 -5.05
N ILE A 6 -3.34 4.22 -4.23
CA ILE A 6 -3.79 5.49 -3.67
C ILE A 6 -3.71 5.43 -2.14
N LYS A 7 -3.34 6.53 -1.49
CA LYS A 7 -3.35 6.61 -0.02
C LYS A 7 -4.78 6.41 0.47
N LYS A 8 -4.94 5.70 1.58
CA LYS A 8 -6.20 5.70 2.31
C LYS A 8 -6.35 6.99 3.08
N GLU A 9 -7.60 7.38 3.32
CA GLU A 9 -7.91 8.49 4.18
C GLU A 9 -7.39 8.22 5.60
N ILE A 10 -6.82 9.26 6.22
CA ILE A 10 -6.20 9.13 7.54
C ILE A 10 -7.19 8.63 8.59
N ASP A 11 -8.46 9.05 8.51
CA ASP A 11 -9.50 8.62 9.44
C ASP A 11 -9.84 7.13 9.28
N GLU A 12 -9.76 6.59 8.06
CA GLU A 12 -9.90 5.14 7.84
C GLU A 12 -8.76 4.36 8.53
N ILE A 13 -7.52 4.85 8.40
CA ILE A 13 -6.35 4.23 9.02
C ILE A 13 -6.46 4.27 10.55
N LYS A 14 -6.75 5.45 11.12
CA LYS A 14 -6.91 5.62 12.58
C LYS A 14 -8.02 4.73 13.14
N LYS A 15 -9.17 4.68 12.46
CA LYS A 15 -10.29 3.82 12.85
C LYS A 15 -9.84 2.35 12.90
N LYS A 16 -9.14 1.87 11.88
CA LYS A 16 -8.63 0.48 11.85
C LYS A 16 -7.59 0.19 12.93
N LEU A 17 -6.72 1.15 13.24
CA LEU A 17 -5.74 1.01 14.33
C LEU A 17 -6.44 0.86 15.68
N ILE A 18 -7.49 1.65 15.93
CA ILE A 18 -8.29 1.58 17.16
C ILE A 18 -9.08 0.28 17.24
N GLU A 19 -9.79 -0.11 16.17
CA GLU A 19 -10.58 -1.36 16.10
C GLU A 19 -9.74 -2.63 16.30
N LYS A 20 -8.43 -2.53 16.13
CA LYS A 20 -7.48 -3.65 16.25
C LYS A 20 -6.57 -3.54 17.48
N ASP A 21 -6.87 -2.62 18.40
CA ASP A 21 -6.10 -2.39 19.64
C ASP A 21 -4.58 -2.26 19.40
N ALA A 22 -4.19 -1.51 18.36
CA ALA A 22 -2.79 -1.29 18.00
C ALA A 22 -2.08 -0.37 19.02
N ASN A 23 -1.16 -0.92 19.83
CA ASN A 23 -0.49 -0.17 20.90
C ASN A 23 0.90 0.33 20.52
N SER A 24 1.61 -0.36 19.64
CA SER A 24 2.94 0.03 19.17
C SER A 24 3.07 -0.31 17.69
N LEU A 25 3.14 0.72 16.85
CA LEU A 25 2.97 0.60 15.41
C LEU A 25 4.30 0.73 14.67
N MET A 26 4.70 -0.30 13.95
CA MET A 26 5.71 -0.20 12.90
C MET A 26 5.05 0.35 11.62
N VAL A 27 5.75 1.23 10.89
CA VAL A 27 5.30 1.69 9.57
C VAL A 27 6.34 1.24 8.55
N ILE A 28 5.89 0.62 7.46
CA ILE A 28 6.77 0.15 6.39
C ILE A 28 6.26 0.49 5.00
N GLY A 29 7.16 1.01 4.16
CA GLY A 29 6.90 1.40 2.79
C GLY A 29 7.51 0.47 1.73
N CYS A 30 7.11 0.71 0.47
CA CYS A 30 7.59 0.00 -0.71
C CYS A 30 8.25 0.97 -1.70
N GLY A 31 9.56 0.81 -1.91
CA GLY A 31 10.39 1.69 -2.73
C GLY A 31 10.23 1.55 -4.26
N LYS A 32 9.33 0.66 -4.72
CA LYS A 32 8.99 0.49 -6.14
C LYS A 32 7.70 1.21 -6.50
N CYS A 33 6.61 0.48 -6.76
CA CYS A 33 5.41 1.05 -7.38
C CYS A 33 4.64 2.00 -6.45
N ALA A 34 4.65 1.74 -5.15
CA ALA A 34 4.00 2.61 -4.17
C ALA A 34 4.73 3.96 -4.06
N LYS A 35 6.08 3.94 -4.06
CA LYS A 35 6.89 5.16 -4.22
C LYS A 35 6.61 5.88 -5.53
N SER A 36 6.54 5.17 -6.65
CA SER A 36 6.19 5.78 -7.95
C SER A 36 4.80 6.40 -7.97
N SER A 37 3.86 5.87 -7.18
CA SER A 37 2.51 6.43 -7.01
C SER A 37 2.44 7.52 -5.92
N LYS A 38 3.57 7.84 -5.26
CA LYS A 38 3.66 8.76 -4.11
C LYS A 38 2.73 8.36 -2.95
N THR A 39 2.68 7.07 -2.66
CA THR A 39 1.81 6.54 -1.59
C THR A 39 2.54 5.63 -0.59
N GLY A 40 3.84 5.43 -0.72
CA GLY A 40 4.55 4.46 0.14
C GLY A 40 6.06 4.44 0.03
N GLY A 41 6.67 5.46 -0.57
CA GLY A 41 8.10 5.70 -0.50
C GLY A 41 8.53 6.38 0.80
N PRO A 42 9.80 6.80 0.90
CA PRO A 42 10.36 7.39 2.12
C PRO A 42 9.62 8.63 2.62
N GLU A 43 9.28 9.55 1.72
CA GLU A 43 8.53 10.77 2.04
C GLU A 43 7.15 10.41 2.65
N GLU A 44 6.45 9.45 2.06
CA GLU A 44 5.13 9.05 2.57
C GLU A 44 5.18 8.33 3.91
N VAL A 45 6.25 7.56 4.17
CA VAL A 45 6.47 6.92 5.48
C VAL A 45 6.73 7.99 6.55
N ILE A 46 7.54 9.00 6.26
CA ILE A 46 7.80 10.11 7.18
C ILE A 46 6.49 10.85 7.50
N ASP A 47 5.75 11.25 6.46
CA ASP A 47 4.49 12.00 6.59
C ASP A 47 3.48 11.26 7.47
N ILE A 48 3.21 9.98 7.17
CA ILE A 48 2.19 9.23 7.90
C ILE A 48 2.58 8.99 9.35
N LYS A 49 3.88 8.78 9.63
CA LYS A 49 4.39 8.61 11.00
C LYS A 49 4.20 9.90 11.80
N GLU A 50 4.49 11.06 11.22
CA GLU A 50 4.27 12.35 11.86
C GLU A 50 2.78 12.57 12.17
N ILE A 51 1.91 12.33 11.18
CA ILE A 51 0.46 12.47 11.35
C ILE A 51 -0.04 11.54 12.46
N LEU A 52 0.30 10.25 12.43
CA LEU A 52 -0.16 9.28 13.43
C LEU A 52 0.40 9.60 14.82
N SER A 53 1.67 9.99 14.92
CA SER A 53 2.26 10.40 16.20
C SER A 53 1.56 11.62 16.79
N LYS A 54 1.20 12.63 15.99
CA LYS A 54 0.41 13.80 16.44
C LYS A 54 -1.01 13.42 16.88
N ASN A 55 -1.54 12.31 16.39
CA ASN A 55 -2.85 11.77 16.76
C ASN A 55 -2.76 10.78 17.94
N GLY A 56 -1.62 10.70 18.64
CA GLY A 56 -1.47 9.90 19.88
C GLY A 56 -1.10 8.43 19.68
N PHE A 57 -0.84 7.99 18.44
CA PHE A 57 -0.35 6.63 18.19
C PHE A 57 1.14 6.51 18.51
N LYS A 58 1.52 5.43 19.20
CA LYS A 58 2.93 5.15 19.50
C LYS A 58 3.58 4.49 18.29
N ILE A 59 4.57 5.18 17.72
CA ILE A 59 5.32 4.69 16.56
C ILE A 59 6.59 3.97 17.03
N PHE A 60 6.76 2.72 16.61
CA PHE A 60 7.98 1.97 16.80
C PHE A 60 9.11 2.58 15.97
N LYS A 61 10.30 2.73 16.57
CA LYS A 61 11.50 3.29 15.94
C LYS A 61 12.68 2.36 16.20
N ASN A 62 13.38 1.98 15.13
CA ASN A 62 14.64 1.25 15.21
C ASN A 62 15.54 1.73 14.07
N GLU A 63 16.65 2.39 14.42
CA GLU A 63 17.58 2.99 13.46
C GLU A 63 18.28 1.94 12.57
N ASN A 64 18.30 0.68 13.00
CA ASN A 64 18.93 -0.41 12.26
C ASN A 64 17.99 -1.13 11.29
N LEU A 65 16.70 -0.79 11.29
CA LEU A 65 15.71 -1.44 10.42
C LEU A 65 15.29 -0.50 9.28
N PRO A 66 15.17 -1.02 8.05
CA PRO A 66 14.67 -0.22 6.94
C PRO A 66 13.18 0.07 7.12
N GLU A 67 12.81 1.34 7.00
CA GLU A 67 11.40 1.76 6.98
C GLU A 67 10.78 1.65 5.58
N VAL A 68 11.61 1.43 4.55
CA VAL A 68 11.21 1.21 3.17
C VAL A 68 12.10 0.12 2.58
N LEU A 69 11.51 -0.88 1.93
CA LEU A 69 12.29 -1.82 1.10
C LEU A 69 12.38 -1.31 -0.34
N ASP A 70 13.59 -0.94 -0.76
CA ASP A 70 13.88 -0.35 -2.08
C ASP A 70 13.52 -1.28 -3.24
N GLU A 71 13.79 -2.58 -3.08
CA GLU A 71 13.42 -3.59 -4.07
C GLU A 71 11.93 -3.95 -4.08
N GLY A 72 11.18 -3.39 -3.13
CA GLY A 72 9.74 -3.48 -3.01
C GLY A 72 9.29 -4.62 -2.10
N LEU A 73 8.21 -4.39 -1.35
CA LEU A 73 7.65 -5.36 -0.41
C LEU A 73 7.10 -6.64 -1.06
N CYS A 74 6.91 -6.66 -2.38
CA CYS A 74 6.52 -7.88 -3.09
C CYS A 74 7.69 -8.87 -3.26
N ARG A 75 8.92 -8.50 -2.92
CA ARG A 75 10.06 -9.41 -2.91
C ARG A 75 10.07 -10.20 -1.60
N TYR A 76 9.39 -11.33 -1.62
CA TYR A 76 9.13 -12.16 -0.44
C TYR A 76 10.39 -12.47 0.39
N SER A 77 11.51 -12.83 -0.27
CA SER A 77 12.78 -13.13 0.40
C SER A 77 13.33 -11.98 1.23
N ASP A 78 13.08 -10.74 0.82
CA ASP A 78 13.61 -9.56 1.51
C ASP A 78 12.73 -9.22 2.72
N VAL A 79 11.40 -9.45 2.59
CA VAL A 79 10.47 -9.36 3.72
C VAL A 79 10.72 -10.46 4.76
N GLN A 80 11.06 -11.67 4.32
CA GLN A 80 11.45 -12.77 5.19
C GLN A 80 12.68 -12.41 6.02
N LYS A 81 13.76 -11.94 5.38
CA LYS A 81 14.96 -11.48 6.09
C LYS A 81 14.65 -10.37 7.08
N LEU A 82 13.83 -9.40 6.69
CA LEU A 82 13.39 -8.34 7.60
C LEU A 82 12.68 -8.89 8.84
N SER A 83 11.85 -9.92 8.68
CA SER A 83 11.18 -10.56 9.83
C SER A 83 12.16 -11.30 10.75
N GLU A 84 13.23 -11.89 10.19
CA GLU A 84 14.29 -12.56 10.95
C GLU A 84 15.17 -11.56 11.72
N ASP A 85 15.40 -10.37 11.16
CA ASP A 85 16.19 -9.29 11.77
C ASP A 85 15.45 -8.56 12.90
N ILE A 86 14.12 -8.70 12.99
CA ILE A 86 13.28 -8.06 14.00
C ILE A 86 13.19 -8.95 15.25
N ILE A 87 13.66 -8.43 16.39
CA ILE A 87 13.50 -9.09 17.68
C ILE A 87 12.02 -9.03 18.12
N ASP A 88 11.46 -10.20 18.42
CA ASP A 88 10.10 -10.37 18.94
C ASP A 88 9.79 -9.45 20.13
N GLY A 89 8.56 -8.89 20.15
CA GLY A 89 8.03 -8.06 21.23
C GLY A 89 8.21 -6.54 21.10
N SER A 90 8.89 -6.05 20.05
CA SER A 90 9.19 -4.63 19.87
C SER A 90 7.98 -3.77 19.43
N PHE A 91 6.99 -4.39 18.77
CA PHE A 91 5.75 -3.79 18.29
C PHE A 91 4.67 -4.87 18.10
N ASP A 92 3.40 -4.46 18.04
CA ASP A 92 2.24 -5.36 17.93
C ASP A 92 1.49 -5.22 16.60
N SER A 93 1.76 -4.15 15.86
CA SER A 93 1.03 -3.80 14.64
C SER A 93 1.95 -3.22 13.58
N ILE A 94 1.59 -3.43 12.31
CA ILE A 94 2.32 -2.94 11.15
C ILE A 94 1.35 -2.22 10.21
N LEU A 95 1.63 -0.94 9.94
CA LEU A 95 1.00 -0.19 8.85
C LEU A 95 1.84 -0.36 7.58
N VAL A 96 1.24 -0.98 6.58
CA VAL A 96 1.89 -1.30 5.31
C VAL A 96 1.45 -0.33 4.22
N LEU A 97 2.40 0.40 3.65
CA LEU A 97 2.21 1.30 2.51
C LEU A 97 2.63 0.63 1.19
N ALA A 98 1.90 -0.43 0.81
CA ALA A 98 2.14 -1.16 -0.43
C ALA A 98 0.87 -1.81 -1.01
N CYS A 99 0.98 -2.25 -2.27
CA CYS A 99 -0.09 -3.01 -2.92
C CYS A 99 -0.35 -4.37 -2.25
N GLY A 100 -1.43 -5.04 -2.66
CA GLY A 100 -1.84 -6.34 -2.10
C GLY A 100 -0.76 -7.41 -2.09
N ALA A 101 0.15 -7.44 -3.08
CA ALA A 101 1.28 -8.37 -3.09
C ALA A 101 2.28 -8.11 -1.94
N GLY A 102 2.58 -6.82 -1.67
CA GLY A 102 3.43 -6.44 -0.54
C GLY A 102 2.75 -6.66 0.80
N LEU A 103 1.44 -6.38 0.88
CA LEU A 103 0.63 -6.66 2.07
C LEU A 103 0.65 -8.16 2.41
N LYS A 104 0.50 -9.02 1.40
CA LYS A 104 0.54 -10.47 1.56
C LYS A 104 1.91 -10.95 2.05
N ALA A 105 3.00 -10.46 1.43
CA ALA A 105 4.36 -10.81 1.87
C ALA A 105 4.60 -10.41 3.34
N ILE A 106 4.15 -9.24 3.78
CA ILE A 106 4.22 -8.84 5.19
C ILE A 106 3.38 -9.78 6.06
N SER A 107 2.12 -10.02 5.69
CA SER A 107 1.22 -10.87 6.46
C SER A 107 1.73 -12.30 6.65
N ASP A 108 2.46 -12.86 5.69
CA ASP A 108 2.97 -14.23 5.76
C ASP A 108 4.21 -14.37 6.65
N ASN A 109 5.00 -13.30 6.79
CA ASN A 109 6.25 -13.30 7.56
C ASN A 109 6.09 -12.71 8.97
N PHE A 110 5.01 -11.97 9.25
CA PHE A 110 4.70 -11.35 10.55
C PHE A 110 3.38 -11.89 11.13
N ASN A 111 3.32 -13.21 11.33
CA ASN A 111 2.08 -13.93 11.67
C ASN A 111 1.49 -13.57 13.04
N ASP A 112 2.29 -13.01 13.95
CA ASP A 112 1.89 -12.60 15.29
C ASP A 112 1.51 -11.11 15.39
N LYS A 113 1.56 -10.37 14.27
CA LYS A 113 1.30 -8.92 14.22
C LYS A 113 -0.04 -8.59 13.59
N THR A 114 -0.66 -7.53 14.08
CA THR A 114 -1.81 -6.92 13.42
C THR A 114 -1.36 -6.17 12.16
N ILE A 115 -1.82 -6.59 10.99
CA ILE A 115 -1.49 -5.95 9.71
C ILE A 115 -2.58 -4.97 9.30
N ILE A 116 -2.22 -3.70 9.10
CA ILE A 116 -3.09 -2.63 8.59
C ILE A 116 -2.58 -2.19 7.20
N SER A 117 -3.47 -2.21 6.22
CA SER A 117 -3.21 -1.63 4.89
C SER A 117 -3.44 -0.11 4.93
N GLY A 118 -2.42 0.67 4.56
CA GLY A 118 -2.47 2.14 4.46
C GLY A 118 -2.74 2.68 3.06
N VAL A 119 -2.82 1.82 2.05
CA VAL A 119 -3.11 2.20 0.65
C VAL A 119 -4.14 1.27 0.03
N ASN A 120 -4.87 1.76 -0.97
CA ASN A 120 -5.71 0.94 -1.83
C ASN A 120 -4.93 0.54 -3.09
N THR A 121 -4.99 -0.73 -3.47
CA THR A 121 -4.48 -1.21 -4.76
C THR A 121 -5.54 -0.98 -5.82
N ILE A 122 -5.20 -0.26 -6.89
CA ILE A 122 -6.15 0.08 -7.95
C ILE A 122 -6.00 -0.85 -9.16
N GLY A 123 -4.77 -1.13 -9.57
CA GLY A 123 -4.49 -2.00 -10.70
C GLY A 123 -3.09 -1.77 -11.25
N ILE A 124 -2.86 -2.18 -12.49
CA ILE A 124 -1.58 -2.05 -13.18
C ILE A 124 -1.57 -0.71 -13.93
N GLY A 125 -0.45 0.01 -13.85
CA GLY A 125 -0.36 1.34 -14.45
C GLY A 125 1.04 1.76 -14.85
N ILE A 126 1.12 2.83 -15.64
CA ILE A 126 2.35 3.48 -16.08
C ILE A 126 2.31 4.92 -15.59
N LYS A 127 3.28 5.32 -14.75
CA LYS A 127 3.46 6.71 -14.26
C LYS A 127 2.13 7.38 -13.85
N GLU A 128 1.59 6.97 -12.69
CA GLU A 128 0.33 7.48 -12.12
C GLU A 128 -0.94 7.20 -12.96
N ASN A 129 -0.85 6.59 -14.15
CA ASN A 129 -2.01 6.24 -14.98
C ASN A 129 -2.36 4.75 -14.84
N LEU A 130 -3.62 4.46 -14.53
CA LEU A 130 -4.18 3.11 -14.55
C LEU A 130 -4.35 2.64 -16.01
N VAL A 131 -3.74 1.50 -16.37
CA VAL A 131 -3.79 0.96 -17.75
C VAL A 131 -4.45 -0.41 -17.83
N CYS A 132 -4.51 -1.15 -16.72
CA CYS A 132 -5.13 -2.48 -16.68
C CYS A 132 -5.68 -2.80 -15.28
N LEU A 133 -6.87 -3.38 -15.23
CA LEU A 133 -7.52 -3.78 -13.97
C LEU A 133 -7.10 -5.17 -13.46
N ALA A 134 -6.26 -5.90 -14.21
CA ALA A 134 -5.85 -7.27 -13.89
C ALA A 134 -7.03 -8.23 -13.64
N CYS A 135 -8.13 -8.07 -14.39
CA CYS A 135 -9.37 -8.82 -14.19
C CYS A 135 -9.39 -10.24 -14.79
N GLY A 136 -8.37 -10.61 -15.57
CA GLY A 136 -8.30 -11.92 -16.27
C GLY A 136 -9.06 -12.00 -17.59
N ASP A 137 -9.84 -10.99 -17.95
CA ASP A 137 -10.57 -10.89 -19.22
C ASP A 137 -9.77 -10.09 -20.25
N CYS A 138 -8.77 -10.74 -20.88
CA CYS A 138 -7.77 -10.08 -21.69
C CYS A 138 -8.22 -9.94 -23.16
N SER A 139 -8.36 -8.69 -23.61
CA SER A 139 -8.49 -8.30 -25.02
C SER A 139 -7.66 -7.04 -25.25
N PHE A 140 -6.34 -7.15 -25.03
CA PHE A 140 -5.40 -6.01 -24.96
C PHE A 140 -4.58 -5.83 -26.26
N ASP A 141 -4.95 -6.50 -27.35
CA ASP A 141 -4.16 -6.53 -28.59
C ASP A 141 -3.92 -5.15 -29.22
N ASN A 142 -4.79 -4.18 -28.91
CA ASN A 142 -4.67 -2.79 -29.34
C ASN A 142 -4.01 -1.86 -28.28
N GLY A 143 -3.50 -2.42 -27.19
CA GLY A 143 -2.90 -1.66 -26.09
C GLY A 143 -3.89 -1.02 -25.12
N ILE A 144 -5.19 -1.35 -25.18
CA ILE A 144 -6.24 -0.76 -24.34
C ILE A 144 -6.91 -1.85 -23.50
N CYS A 145 -7.16 -1.56 -22.23
CA CYS A 145 -7.96 -2.44 -21.38
C CYS A 145 -9.45 -2.28 -21.69
N ASN A 146 -10.08 -3.32 -22.23
CA ASN A 146 -11.51 -3.35 -22.55
C ASN A 146 -12.41 -2.94 -21.37
N ARG A 147 -12.06 -3.36 -20.14
CA ARG A 147 -12.84 -2.99 -18.96
C ARG A 147 -12.73 -1.50 -18.60
N LEU A 148 -11.58 -0.88 -18.81
CA LEU A 148 -11.41 0.56 -18.61
C LEU A 148 -12.12 1.36 -19.69
N SER A 149 -12.04 0.94 -20.96
CA SER A 149 -12.73 1.62 -22.06
C SER A 149 -14.25 1.65 -21.89
N ILE A 150 -14.84 0.55 -21.40
CA ILE A 150 -16.29 0.51 -21.08
C ILE A 150 -16.66 1.55 -20.01
N ILE A 151 -15.84 1.68 -18.95
CA ILE A 151 -16.08 2.66 -17.89
C ILE A 151 -15.98 4.10 -18.44
N GLU A 152 -15.01 4.37 -19.30
CA GLU A 152 -14.86 5.68 -19.95
C GLU A 152 -16.05 6.02 -20.86
N GLU A 153 -16.53 5.06 -21.65
CA GLU A 153 -17.69 5.23 -22.53
C GLU A 153 -18.96 5.57 -21.72
N ILE A 154 -19.23 4.81 -20.65
CA ILE A 154 -20.36 5.06 -19.75
C ILE A 154 -20.27 6.48 -19.15
N ASN A 155 -19.09 6.86 -18.64
CA ASN A 155 -18.89 8.19 -18.06
C ASN A 155 -19.11 9.32 -19.09
N ASN A 156 -18.71 9.11 -20.34
CA ASN A 156 -18.94 10.06 -21.42
C ASN A 156 -20.43 10.19 -21.78
N HIS A 157 -21.18 9.07 -21.80
CA HIS A 157 -22.62 9.10 -22.01
C HIS A 157 -23.37 9.82 -20.88
N LEU A 158 -22.98 9.59 -19.63
CA LEU A 158 -23.55 10.28 -18.48
C LEU A 158 -23.30 11.79 -18.56
N LYS A 159 -22.06 12.22 -18.83
CA LYS A 159 -21.73 13.65 -18.99
C LYS A 159 -22.52 14.34 -20.09
N LYS A 160 -22.79 13.65 -21.21
CA LYS A 160 -23.61 14.19 -22.31
C LYS A 160 -25.10 14.26 -21.99
N SER A 161 -25.58 13.44 -21.05
CA SER A 161 -27.00 13.37 -20.71
C SER A 161 -27.42 14.43 -19.68
N TYR A 162 -26.47 14.94 -18.89
CA TYR A 162 -26.70 15.94 -17.85
C TYR A 162 -26.17 17.34 -18.22
N ASN A 163 -25.56 17.50 -19.40
CA ASN A 163 -25.16 18.79 -19.98
C ASN A 163 -26.05 19.12 -21.17
#